data_AF-A0A167B1T7-F1
#
_entry.id   AF-A0A167B1T7-F1
#
_cell.length_a   1.000
_cell.length_b   1.000
_cell.length_c   1.000
_cell.angle_alpha   90.00
_cell.angle_beta   90.00
_cell.angle_gamma   90.00
#
_symmetry.space_group_name_H-M   'P 1'
#
loop_
_entity.id
_entity.type
_entity.pdbx_description
1 polymer ?
#
loop_
_entity_poly.entity_id
_entity_poly.type
_entity_poly.pdbx_seq_one_letter_code
_entity_poly.pdbx_strand_id
1 'polypeptide(L)' 'MPLLYGEEEKAFTRLQKEIIIATPDLSIFAWASKRKVTAHTTLGSGASCGILAESPQDFLV' A
#
# COMPACT_ATOMS: atom_id res chain seq x y z
N MET A 1 -10.62 -3.61 15.66
CA MET A 1 -11.96 -3.52 15.00
C MET A 1 -12.34 -4.89 14.45
N PRO A 2 -13.63 -5.29 14.48
CA PRO A 2 -14.06 -6.59 13.93
C PRO A 2 -13.83 -6.62 12.41
N LEU A 3 -13.07 -7.60 11.96
CA LEU A 3 -12.76 -7.87 10.56
C LEU A 3 -14.04 -8.36 9.87
N LEU A 4 -14.78 -7.45 9.24
CA LEU A 4 -15.81 -7.82 8.27
C LEU A 4 -15.11 -8.40 7.04
N TYR A 5 -14.94 -9.74 7.04
CA TYR A 5 -14.51 -10.55 5.90
C TYR A 5 -15.53 -10.34 4.77
N GLY A 6 -15.15 -9.56 3.77
CA GLY A 6 -16.04 -9.13 2.68
C GLY A 6 -15.47 -7.94 1.90
N GLU A 7 -14.49 -7.25 2.48
CA GLU A 7 -13.71 -6.18 1.84
C GLU A 7 -12.23 -6.57 1.75
N GLU A 8 -11.86 -7.51 0.89
CA GLU A 8 -10.48 -8.03 0.82
C GLU A 8 -9.46 -6.92 0.54
N GLU A 9 -9.59 -6.19 -0.56
CA GLU A 9 -8.66 -5.10 -0.94
C GLU A 9 -8.75 -3.87 -0.02
N LYS A 10 -9.94 -3.56 0.52
CA LYS A 10 -10.13 -2.35 1.35
C LYS A 10 -9.78 -2.56 2.81
N ALA A 11 -9.77 -3.81 3.31
CA ALA A 11 -9.42 -4.12 4.70
C ALA A 11 -8.00 -3.69 5.03
N PHE A 12 -7.05 -3.89 4.11
CA PHE A 12 -5.66 -3.50 4.32
C PHE A 12 -5.48 -1.97 4.35
N THR A 13 -6.16 -1.26 3.47
CA THR A 13 -6.18 0.21 3.49
C THR A 13 -6.80 0.75 4.78
N ARG A 14 -7.87 0.13 5.28
CA ARG A 14 -8.48 0.51 6.57
C ARG A 14 -7.51 0.28 7.73
N LEU A 15 -6.77 -0.82 7.73
CA LEU A 15 -5.76 -1.09 8.76
C LEU A 15 -4.68 0.01 8.77
N GLN A 16 -4.15 0.40 7.61
CA GLN A 16 -3.16 1.48 7.52
C GLN A 16 -3.71 2.80 8.07
N LYS A 17 -4.98 3.13 7.79
CA LYS A 17 -5.64 4.33 8.34
C LYS A 17 -5.79 4.28 9.86
N GLU A 18 -6.21 3.14 10.41
CA GLU A 18 -6.33 2.97 11.86
C GLU A 18 -4.96 3.09 12.55
N ILE A 19 -3.89 2.56 11.94
CA ILE A 19 -2.52 2.74 12.45
C ILE A 19 -2.14 4.22 12.46
N ILE A 20 -2.40 4.96 11.37
CA ILE A 20 -2.11 6.40 11.29
C ILE A 20 -2.87 7.20 12.36
N ILE A 21 -4.14 6.84 12.62
CA ILE A 21 -4.96 7.49 13.65
C ILE A 21 -4.45 7.14 15.06
N ALA A 22 -4.09 5.88 15.30
CA ALA A 22 -3.71 5.40 16.62
C ALA A 22 -2.26 5.72 17.00
N THR A 23 -1.35 5.77 16.02
CA THR A 23 0.09 5.90 16.23
C THR A 23 0.72 6.79 15.16
N PRO A 24 1.50 7.83 15.54
CA PRO A 24 2.24 8.67 14.60
C PRO A 24 3.54 7.99 14.12
N ASP A 25 3.47 6.73 13.69
CA ASP A 25 4.62 5.98 13.19
C ASP A 25 4.75 6.14 11.66
N LEU A 26 5.90 6.63 11.21
CA LEU A 26 6.22 6.84 9.80
C LEU A 26 6.59 5.54 9.06
N SER A 27 6.84 4.44 9.78
CA SER A 27 7.11 3.12 9.19
C SER A 27 5.99 2.64 8.27
N ILE A 28 4.76 3.13 8.47
CA ILE A 28 3.60 2.85 7.63
C ILE A 28 3.77 3.31 6.17
N PHE A 29 4.66 4.27 5.91
CA PHE A 29 4.98 4.76 4.57
C PHE A 29 6.25 4.12 3.98
N ALA A 30 6.94 3.24 4.72
CA ALA A 30 8.19 2.62 4.30
C ALA A 30 7.99 1.35 3.45
N TRP A 31 7.06 1.39 2.50
CA TRP A 31 6.77 0.28 1.58
C TRP A 31 7.32 0.57 0.18
N ALA A 32 7.55 -0.49 -0.60
CA ALA A 32 8.07 -0.38 -1.96
C ALA A 32 7.20 -1.18 -2.92
N SER A 33 6.61 -0.51 -3.91
CA SER A 33 5.83 -1.19 -4.95
C SER A 33 6.76 -2.11 -5.76
N LYS A 34 6.51 -3.42 -5.72
CA LYS A 34 7.25 -4.40 -6.53
C LYS A 34 6.93 -4.32 -8.03
N ARG A 35 6.14 -3.34 -8.48
CA ARG A 35 5.83 -3.16 -9.90
C ARG A 35 7.13 -2.93 -10.65
N LYS A 36 7.57 -3.99 -11.34
CA LYS A 36 8.74 -4.00 -12.19
C LYS A 36 8.56 -2.82 -13.14
N VAL A 37 9.47 -1.84 -13.06
CA VAL A 37 9.66 -0.87 -14.12
C VAL A 37 10.09 -1.69 -15.32
N THR A 38 9.13 -2.18 -16.07
CA THR A 38 9.46 -2.84 -17.31
C THR A 38 9.89 -1.74 -18.26
N ALA A 39 11.12 -1.86 -18.77
CA ALA A 39 11.78 -0.86 -19.61
C ALA A 39 11.06 -0.58 -20.96
N HIS A 40 9.81 -1.01 -21.12
CA HIS A 40 9.00 -0.85 -22.32
C HIS A 40 7.82 0.13 -22.17
N THR A 41 7.70 0.85 -21.04
CA THR A 41 6.71 1.93 -20.98
C THR A 41 7.32 3.21 -21.54
N THR A 42 7.00 3.46 -22.81
CA THR A 42 7.10 4.77 -23.48
C THR A 42 6.76 5.90 -22.50
N LEU A 43 7.63 6.92 -22.42
CA LEU A 43 7.47 8.16 -21.65
C LEU A 43 5.97 8.54 -21.47
N GLY A 44 5.37 8.27 -20.30
CA GLY A 44 4.01 8.74 -20.03
C GLY A 44 3.13 7.89 -19.11
N SER A 45 3.45 6.63 -18.84
CA SER A 45 2.69 5.81 -17.87
C SER A 45 3.60 5.33 -16.74
N GLY A 46 4.11 6.30 -15.97
CA GLY A 46 4.77 6.01 -14.70
C GLY A 46 3.76 5.32 -13.80
N ALA A 47 4.10 4.14 -13.29
CA ALA A 47 3.27 3.40 -12.34
C ALA A 47 2.87 4.33 -11.18
N SER A 48 1.64 4.84 -11.20
CA SER A 48 1.11 5.69 -10.14
C SER A 48 0.90 4.82 -8.90
N CYS A 49 1.86 4.84 -7.98
CA CYS A 49 1.65 4.33 -6.63
C CYS A 49 0.88 5.38 -5.83
N GLY A 50 -0.11 4.92 -5.04
CA GLY A 50 -0.72 5.74 -4.01
C GLY A 50 0.26 6.03 -2.86
N ILE A 51 -0.18 6.78 -1.85
CA ILE A 51 0.60 7.00 -0.61
C ILE A 51 0.58 5.78 0.33
N LEU A 52 -0.51 4.99 0.27
CA LEU A 52 -0.70 3.77 1.03
C LEU A 52 -0.38 2.55 0.17
N ALA A 53 0.15 1.51 0.79
CA ALA A 53 0.44 0.25 0.13
C ALA A 53 -0.87 -0.43 -0.29
N GLU A 54 -0.90 -0.98 -1.50
CA GLU A 54 -2.05 -1.75 -1.98
C GLU A 54 -2.08 -3.15 -1.34
N SER A 55 -0.91 -3.70 -1.01
CA SER A 55 -0.76 -5.05 -0.45
C SER A 55 0.27 -5.09 0.68
N PRO A 56 0.08 -5.93 1.71
CA PRO A 56 1.11 -6.18 2.73
C PRO A 56 2.41 -6.75 2.14
N GLN A 57 2.37 -7.32 0.94
CA GLN A 57 3.55 -7.87 0.26
C GLN A 57 4.54 -6.79 -0.23
N ASP A 58 4.12 -5.52 -0.26
CA ASP A 58 4.98 -4.39 -0.62
C ASP A 58 5.90 -3.94 0.53
N PHE A 59 5.63 -4.39 1.76
CA PHE A 59 6.57 -4.28 2.86
C PHE A 59 7.59 -5.41 2.71
N LEU A 60 8.80 -5.05 2.27
CA LEU A 60 9.93 -5.98 2.19
C LEU A 60 10.32 -6.38 3.62
N VAL A 61 10.32 -7.68 3.90
CA VAL A 61 10.89 -8.27 5.13
C VAL A 61 12.22 -8.91 4.78
#